data_AF-A0A957ZU14-F1
#
_entry.id   AF-A0A957ZU14-F1
#
_cell.length_a   1.000
_cell.length_b   1.000
_cell.length_c   1.000
_cell.angle_alpha   90.00
_cell.angle_beta   90.00
_cell.angle_gamma   90.00
#
_symmetry.space_group_name_H-M   'P 1'
#
loop_
_entity.id
_entity.type
_entity.pdbx_description
1 polymer ?
#
loop_
_entity_poly.entity_id
_entity_poly.type
_entity_poly.pdbx_seq_one_letter_code
_entity_poly.pdbx_strand_id
1 'polypeptide(L)'
;MAAALAYFTAISIAPMSLLVIVIAGFVYGGERAARMQLMQYVYSVLGPEASQFVDMVVRNADRPSFGSIAGVLGVMTLLWGATNVFTQLQGTLNVIWDVSHEEDAVWTNLRHRLFSFAMVVVVAFLLLVSVALSTGLQTAINTIQANLPGGIWIWQIANFVGAWIVSTLLFA
;
A
#
# COMPACT_ATOMS: atom_id res chain seq x y z
N MET A 1 10.64 -7.35 -26.71
CA MET A 1 9.97 -7.52 -25.39
C MET A 1 10.72 -6.80 -24.27
N ALA A 2 12.05 -6.90 -24.16
CA ALA A 2 12.84 -6.14 -23.15
C ALA A 2 12.64 -4.60 -23.21
N ALA A 3 12.54 -4.02 -24.41
CA ALA A 3 12.32 -2.58 -24.58
C ALA A 3 10.98 -2.08 -24.01
N ALA A 4 9.91 -2.87 -24.14
CA ALA A 4 8.60 -2.50 -23.61
C ALA A 4 8.60 -2.52 -22.08
N LEU A 5 9.24 -3.52 -21.47
CA LEU A 5 9.33 -3.64 -20.02
C LEU A 5 10.16 -2.51 -19.40
N ALA A 6 11.28 -2.14 -20.04
CA ALA A 6 12.10 -0.99 -19.64
C ALA A 6 11.35 0.35 -19.78
N TYR A 7 10.54 0.50 -20.83
CA TYR A 7 9.73 1.70 -21.04
C TYR A 7 8.65 1.85 -19.96
N PHE A 8 7.95 0.76 -19.62
CA PHE A 8 6.94 0.77 -18.55
C PHE A 8 7.54 1.02 -17.17
N THR A 9 8.69 0.42 -16.84
CA THR A 9 9.36 0.71 -15.57
C THR A 9 9.84 2.15 -15.50
N ALA A 10 10.48 2.66 -16.56
CA ALA A 10 10.94 4.05 -16.59
C ALA A 10 9.81 5.07 -16.38
N ILE A 11 8.66 4.87 -17.04
CA ILE A 11 7.49 5.75 -16.88
C ILE A 11 6.85 5.62 -15.49
N SER A 12 6.92 4.43 -14.87
CA SER A 12 6.29 4.17 -13.57
C SER A 12 7.08 4.73 -12.38
N ILE A 13 8.36 5.09 -12.55
CA ILE A 13 9.22 5.58 -11.45
C ILE A 13 8.64 6.83 -10.79
N ALA A 14 8.17 7.80 -11.57
CA ALA A 14 7.61 9.05 -11.05
C ALA A 14 6.33 8.82 -10.21
N PRO A 15 5.28 8.17 -10.72
CA PRO A 15 4.06 7.94 -9.94
C PRO A 15 4.28 7.01 -8.74
N MET A 16 5.12 5.98 -8.86
CA MET A 16 5.41 5.09 -7.72
C MET A 16 6.17 5.81 -6.61
N SER A 17 7.19 6.60 -6.95
CA SER A 17 7.95 7.36 -5.94
C SER A 17 7.08 8.40 -5.23
N LEU A 18 6.19 9.08 -5.96
CA LEU A 18 5.17 9.96 -5.38
C LEU A 18 4.26 9.22 -4.40
N LEU A 19 3.74 8.05 -4.79
CA LEU A 19 2.87 7.24 -3.94
C LEU A 19 3.57 6.83 -2.64
N VAL A 20 4.83 6.39 -2.72
CA VAL A 20 5.65 6.07 -1.55
C VAL A 20 5.84 7.30 -0.66
N ILE A 21 6.14 8.47 -1.25
CA ILE A 21 6.30 9.73 -0.49
C ILE A 21 5.01 10.13 0.22
N VAL A 22 3.85 9.95 -0.42
CA VAL A 22 2.55 10.25 0.21
C VAL A 22 2.30 9.34 1.40
N ILE A 23 2.44 8.01 1.22
CA ILE A 23 2.23 7.03 2.29
C ILE A 23 3.21 7.26 3.44
N ALA A 24 4.50 7.41 3.12
CA ALA A 24 5.51 7.70 4.13
C ALA A 24 5.27 9.08 4.77
N GLY A 25 4.76 10.06 4.03
CA GLY A 25 4.42 11.39 4.55
C GLY A 25 3.37 11.34 5.65
N PHE A 26 2.39 10.45 5.55
CA PHE A 26 1.41 10.19 6.61
C PHE A 26 2.05 9.62 7.87
N VAL A 27 3.07 8.75 7.74
CA VAL A 27 3.74 8.09 8.88
C VAL A 27 4.77 9.02 9.53
N TYR A 28 5.58 9.71 8.73
CA TYR A 28 6.70 10.54 9.19
C TYR A 28 6.32 12.00 9.45
N GLY A 29 5.03 12.35 9.38
CA GLY A 29 4.52 13.69 9.72
C GLY A 29 4.89 14.78 8.71
N GLY A 30 5.25 14.42 7.48
CA GLY A 30 5.55 15.40 6.45
C GLY A 30 6.22 14.84 5.21
N GLU A 31 5.86 15.40 4.06
CA GLU A 31 6.36 15.00 2.75
C GLU A 31 7.88 15.17 2.60
N ARG A 32 8.45 16.20 3.25
CA ARG A 32 9.89 16.46 3.22
C ARG A 32 10.69 15.36 3.92
N ALA A 33 10.22 14.88 5.07
CA ALA A 33 10.85 13.80 5.81
C ALA A 33 10.75 12.49 5.01
N ALA A 34 9.57 12.19 4.47
CA ALA A 34 9.34 11.02 3.62
C ALA A 34 10.26 10.98 2.38
N ARG A 35 10.41 12.12 1.70
CA ARG A 35 11.33 12.24 0.56
C ARG A 35 12.77 12.00 0.96
N MET A 36 13.22 12.57 2.09
CA MET A 36 14.58 12.39 2.58
C MET A 36 14.86 10.91 2.89
N GLN A 37 13.93 10.23 3.57
CA GLN A 37 14.00 8.79 3.83
C GLN A 37 14.08 7.97 2.55
N LEU A 38 13.25 8.30 1.54
CA LEU A 38 13.25 7.60 0.25
C LEU A 38 14.60 7.75 -0.46
N MET A 39 15.16 8.96 -0.52
CA MET A 39 16.46 9.19 -1.19
C MET A 39 17.61 8.48 -0.47
N GLN A 40 17.59 8.47 0.87
CA GLN A 40 18.57 7.75 1.67
C GLN A 40 18.48 6.24 1.45
N TYR A 41 17.27 5.69 1.37
CA TYR A 41 17.05 4.28 1.09
C TYR A 41 17.57 3.91 -0.31
N VAL A 42 17.15 4.66 -1.34
CA VAL A 42 17.63 4.44 -2.72
C VAL A 42 19.15 4.57 -2.80
N TYR A 43 19.75 5.55 -2.12
CA TYR A 43 21.20 5.70 -2.06
C TYR A 43 21.90 4.48 -1.45
N SER A 44 21.39 3.97 -0.32
CA SER A 44 22.00 2.84 0.38
C SER A 44 21.94 1.52 -0.39
N VAL A 45 20.90 1.33 -1.21
CA VAL A 45 20.65 0.07 -1.92
C VAL A 45 21.17 0.10 -3.36
N LEU A 46 20.99 1.23 -4.05
CA LEU A 46 21.24 1.37 -5.50
C LEU A 46 22.37 2.36 -5.82
N GLY A 47 22.90 3.05 -4.81
CA GLY A 47 24.00 4.00 -4.97
C GLY A 47 23.57 5.42 -5.37
N PRO A 48 24.56 6.32 -5.53
CA PRO A 48 24.35 7.75 -5.75
C PRO A 48 23.62 8.07 -7.05
N GLU A 49 23.95 7.37 -8.15
CA GLU A 49 23.42 7.67 -9.49
C GLU A 49 21.91 7.39 -9.57
N ALA A 50 21.46 6.27 -9.01
CA ALA A 50 20.04 5.92 -8.94
C ALA A 50 19.27 6.90 -8.05
N SER A 51 19.85 7.31 -6.91
CA SER A 51 19.24 8.30 -6.01
C SER A 51 19.05 9.65 -6.71
N GLN A 52 20.06 10.11 -7.45
CA GLN A 52 19.96 11.35 -8.23
C GLN A 52 18.91 11.27 -9.35
N PHE A 53 18.82 10.13 -10.04
CA PHE A 53 17.80 9.92 -11.06
C PHE A 53 16.39 9.98 -10.47
N VAL A 54 16.14 9.26 -9.37
CA VAL A 54 14.83 9.26 -8.71
C VAL A 54 14.51 10.64 -8.15
N ASP A 55 15.47 11.36 -7.56
CA ASP A 55 15.25 12.72 -7.07
C ASP A 55 14.86 13.68 -8.21
N MET A 56 15.56 13.61 -9.35
CA MET A 56 15.25 14.42 -10.54
C MET A 56 13.83 14.13 -11.06
N VAL A 57 13.47 12.86 -11.17
CA VAL A 57 12.14 12.45 -11.61
C VAL A 57 11.06 12.96 -10.63
N VAL A 58 11.29 12.86 -9.32
CA VAL A 58 10.37 13.36 -8.28
C VAL A 58 10.31 14.89 -8.24
N ARG A 59 11.40 15.61 -8.54
CA ARG A 59 11.40 17.09 -8.66
C ARG A 59 10.57 17.56 -9.85
N ASN A 60 10.69 16.87 -10.96
CA ASN A 60 10.03 17.23 -12.22
C ASN A 60 8.59 16.72 -12.28
N ALA A 61 8.21 15.76 -11.45
CA ALA A 61 6.82 15.39 -11.25
C ALA A 61 6.08 16.56 -10.61
N ASP A 62 5.35 17.30 -11.45
CA ASP A 62 4.63 18.51 -11.09
C ASP A 62 3.71 18.24 -9.89
N ARG A 63 3.74 19.15 -8.90
CA ARG A 63 3.03 18.98 -7.63
C ARG A 63 1.78 19.84 -7.63
N PRO A 64 0.62 19.34 -8.09
CA PRO A 64 -0.62 19.98 -7.70
C PRO A 64 -0.74 19.81 -6.18
N SER A 65 -0.60 20.93 -5.46
CA SER A 65 -0.94 20.96 -4.03
C SER A 65 -2.35 20.40 -3.86
N PHE A 66 -2.47 19.32 -3.10
CA PHE A 66 -3.77 18.70 -2.77
C PHE A 66 -4.74 19.70 -2.09
N GLY A 67 -4.23 20.83 -1.56
CA GLY A 67 -5.04 21.91 -0.99
C GLY A 67 -5.43 23.03 -1.97
N SER A 68 -5.00 22.98 -3.23
CA SER A 68 -5.36 23.97 -4.26
C SER A 68 -6.59 23.53 -5.06
N ILE A 69 -7.35 24.49 -5.61
CA ILE A 69 -8.46 24.22 -6.54
C ILE A 69 -7.99 23.34 -7.71
N ALA A 70 -6.76 23.55 -8.20
CA ALA A 70 -6.14 22.73 -9.24
C ALA A 70 -5.90 21.27 -8.79
N GLY A 71 -5.55 21.04 -7.52
CA GLY A 71 -5.40 19.70 -6.95
C GLY A 71 -6.73 18.97 -6.88
N VAL A 72 -7.80 19.64 -6.45
CA VAL A 72 -9.15 19.06 -6.41
C VAL A 72 -9.64 18.70 -7.81
N LEU A 73 -9.49 19.60 -8.78
CA LEU A 73 -9.83 19.35 -10.18
C LEU A 73 -8.97 18.23 -10.79
N GLY A 74 -7.68 18.17 -10.43
CA GLY A 74 -6.77 17.11 -10.84
C GLY A 74 -7.22 15.75 -10.34
N VAL A 75 -7.56 15.62 -9.05
CA VAL A 75 -8.09 14.38 -8.47
C VAL A 75 -9.40 13.96 -9.13
N MET A 76 -10.32 14.90 -9.36
CA MET A 76 -11.59 14.63 -10.07
C MET A 76 -11.33 14.10 -11.48
N THR A 77 -10.42 14.73 -12.22
CA THR A 77 -10.05 14.32 -13.58
C THR A 77 -9.39 12.93 -13.58
N LEU A 78 -8.53 12.65 -12.59
CA LEU A 78 -7.85 11.36 -12.43
C LEU A 78 -8.84 10.24 -12.14
N LEU A 79 -9.78 10.47 -11.22
CA LEU A 79 -10.85 9.52 -10.91
C LEU A 79 -11.73 9.24 -12.13
N TRP A 80 -12.03 10.26 -12.91
CA TRP A 80 -12.80 10.14 -14.15
C TRP A 80 -12.04 9.34 -15.22
N GLY A 81 -10.76 9.66 -15.43
CA GLY A 81 -9.89 8.93 -16.36
C GLY A 81 -9.71 7.47 -15.96
N ALA A 82 -9.45 7.19 -14.68
CA ALA A 82 -9.31 5.83 -14.16
C ALA A 82 -10.59 5.01 -14.33
N THR A 83 -11.77 5.62 -14.09
CA THR A 83 -13.07 4.97 -14.29
C THR A 83 -13.29 4.61 -15.75
N ASN A 84 -13.01 5.55 -16.68
CA ASN A 84 -13.14 5.31 -18.12
C ASN A 84 -12.25 4.19 -18.63
N VAL A 85 -11.00 4.13 -18.16
CA VAL A 85 -10.07 3.04 -18.51
C VAL A 85 -10.60 1.71 -18.02
N PHE A 86 -11.14 1.64 -16.79
CA PHE A 86 -11.68 0.41 -16.23
C PHE A 86 -12.91 -0.08 -16.99
N THR A 87 -13.79 0.82 -17.42
CA THR A 87 -14.95 0.48 -18.26
C THR A 87 -14.53 -0.04 -19.63
N GLN A 88 -13.47 0.51 -20.24
CA GLN A 88 -12.93 -0.02 -21.49
C GLN A 88 -12.33 -1.42 -21.31
N LEU A 89 -11.66 -1.65 -20.18
CA LEU A 89 -11.08 -2.95 -19.85
C LEU A 89 -12.19 -4.00 -19.69
N GLN A 90 -13.26 -3.67 -18.97
CA GLN A 90 -14.46 -4.51 -18.85
C GLN A 90 -15.12 -4.78 -20.20
N GLY A 91 -15.29 -3.76 -21.05
CA GLY A 91 -15.85 -3.94 -22.38
C GLY A 91 -15.00 -4.86 -23.26
N THR A 92 -13.67 -4.70 -23.22
CA THR A 92 -12.74 -5.56 -23.97
C THR A 92 -12.78 -7.00 -23.47
N LEU A 93 -12.85 -7.21 -22.15
CA LEU A 93 -13.06 -8.53 -21.56
C LEU A 93 -14.40 -9.13 -22.01
N ASN A 94 -15.50 -8.39 -21.91
CA ASN A 94 -16.83 -8.89 -22.29
C ASN A 94 -16.89 -9.29 -23.77
N VAL A 95 -16.17 -8.58 -24.65
CA VAL A 95 -16.04 -8.95 -26.07
C VAL A 95 -15.20 -10.22 -26.26
N ILE A 96 -14.09 -10.38 -25.53
CA ILE A 96 -13.26 -11.59 -25.59
C ILE A 96 -14.02 -12.83 -25.08
N TRP A 97 -14.86 -12.64 -24.07
CA TRP A 97 -15.63 -13.71 -23.42
C TRP A 97 -17.07 -13.88 -23.96
N ASP A 98 -17.45 -13.15 -24.99
CA ASP A 98 -18.77 -13.19 -25.66
C ASP A 98 -19.97 -13.06 -24.69
N VAL A 99 -19.82 -12.21 -23.67
CA VAL A 99 -20.89 -11.93 -22.70
C VAL A 99 -21.70 -10.72 -23.18
N SER A 100 -22.98 -10.95 -23.49
CA SER A 100 -23.90 -9.90 -23.93
C SER A 100 -24.15 -8.88 -22.80
N HIS A 101 -24.25 -7.61 -23.19
CA HIS A 101 -24.44 -6.50 -22.26
C HIS A 101 -25.87 -6.54 -21.70
N GLU A 102 -26.02 -6.98 -20.47
CA GLU A 102 -27.18 -6.60 -19.67
C GLU A 102 -26.86 -5.27 -18.98
N GLU A 103 -27.70 -4.26 -19.21
CA GLU A 103 -27.72 -3.00 -18.47
C GLU A 103 -28.10 -3.27 -17.01
N ASP A 104 -27.23 -3.95 -16.27
CA ASP A 104 -27.46 -4.20 -14.87
C ASP A 104 -27.28 -2.88 -14.11
N ALA A 105 -28.39 -2.43 -13.54
CA ALA A 105 -28.51 -1.23 -12.73
C ALA A 105 -27.24 -1.02 -11.90
N VAL A 106 -26.62 0.15 -12.08
CA VAL A 106 -25.39 0.59 -11.39
C VAL A 106 -25.44 0.29 -9.87
N TRP A 107 -26.65 0.25 -9.29
CA TRP A 107 -26.93 -0.17 -7.93
C TRP A 107 -26.56 -1.62 -7.58
N THR A 108 -26.86 -2.60 -8.44
CA THR A 108 -26.61 -4.02 -8.15
C THR A 108 -25.12 -4.34 -8.18
N ASN A 109 -24.37 -3.76 -9.13
CA ASN A 109 -22.92 -3.90 -9.24
C ASN A 109 -22.19 -3.15 -8.09
N LEU A 110 -22.69 -1.97 -7.69
CA LEU A 110 -22.15 -1.23 -6.55
C LEU A 110 -22.34 -2.00 -5.23
N ARG A 111 -23.47 -2.68 -5.05
CA ARG A 111 -23.75 -3.50 -3.86
C ARG A 111 -22.81 -4.71 -3.76
N HIS A 112 -22.50 -5.36 -4.89
CA HIS A 112 -21.55 -6.47 -4.91
C HIS A 112 -20.11 -6.00 -4.64
N ARG A 113 -19.71 -4.86 -5.21
CA ARG A 113 -18.41 -4.22 -4.90
C ARG A 113 -18.31 -3.79 -3.44
N LEU A 114 -19.38 -3.26 -2.85
CA LEU A 114 -19.41 -2.85 -1.44
C LEU A 114 -19.24 -4.07 -0.52
N PHE A 115 -19.81 -5.22 -0.87
CA PHE A 115 -19.66 -6.46 -0.11
C PHE A 115 -18.22 -7.00 -0.17
N SER A 116 -17.60 -7.03 -1.36
CA SER A 116 -16.19 -7.41 -1.50
C SER A 116 -15.25 -6.42 -0.79
N PHE A 117 -15.54 -5.12 -0.86
CA PHE A 117 -14.77 -4.10 -0.16
C PHE A 117 -14.91 -4.24 1.36
N ALA A 118 -16.13 -4.49 1.87
CA ALA A 118 -16.36 -4.77 3.28
C ALA A 118 -15.58 -6.01 3.76
N MET A 119 -15.50 -7.06 2.95
CA MET A 119 -14.71 -8.25 3.26
C MET A 119 -13.22 -7.91 3.39
N VAL A 120 -12.67 -7.11 2.48
CA VAL A 120 -11.27 -6.64 2.55
C VAL A 120 -11.03 -5.78 3.80
N VAL A 121 -11.96 -4.88 4.13
CA VAL A 121 -11.87 -4.03 5.33
C VAL A 121 -11.89 -4.87 6.61
N VAL A 122 -12.74 -5.91 6.68
CA VAL A 122 -12.79 -6.84 7.81
C VAL A 122 -11.47 -7.59 7.97
N VAL A 123 -10.89 -8.09 6.86
CA VAL A 123 -9.58 -8.76 6.89
C VAL A 123 -8.47 -7.80 7.33
N ALA A 124 -8.45 -6.57 6.80
CA ALA A 124 -7.48 -5.56 7.19
C ALA A 124 -7.60 -5.18 8.67
N PHE A 125 -8.82 -5.08 9.19
CA PHE A 125 -9.09 -4.84 10.61
C PHE A 125 -8.61 -6.01 11.47
N LEU A 126 -8.93 -7.25 11.11
CA LEU A 126 -8.45 -8.44 11.81
C LEU A 126 -6.92 -8.52 11.86
N LEU A 127 -6.24 -8.15 10.77
CA LEU A 127 -4.78 -8.06 10.74
C LEU A 127 -4.24 -7.00 11.70
N LEU A 128 -4.85 -5.81 11.75
CA LEU A 128 -4.44 -4.75 12.68
C LEU A 128 -4.65 -5.18 14.14
N VAL A 129 -5.78 -5.83 14.45
CA VAL A 129 -6.05 -6.37 15.78
C VAL A 129 -5.02 -7.45 16.15
N SER A 130 -4.67 -8.34 15.22
CA SER A 130 -3.64 -9.36 15.42
C SER A 130 -2.28 -8.74 15.74
N VAL A 131 -1.87 -7.71 14.99
CA VAL A 131 -0.64 -6.95 15.26
C VAL A 131 -0.70 -6.27 16.63
N ALA A 132 -1.79 -5.60 16.96
CA ALA A 132 -1.96 -4.90 18.23
C ALA A 132 -1.87 -5.86 19.42
N LEU A 133 -2.51 -7.04 19.32
CA LEU A 133 -2.43 -8.09 20.33
C LEU A 133 -1.01 -8.65 20.44
N SER A 134 -0.34 -8.91 19.31
CA SER A 134 1.04 -9.42 19.27
C SER A 134 2.03 -8.44 19.92
N THR A 135 1.95 -7.15 19.57
CA THR A 135 2.78 -6.10 20.16
C THR A 135 2.45 -5.89 21.65
N GLY A 136 1.17 -5.96 22.02
CA GLY A 136 0.73 -5.88 23.41
C GLY A 136 1.29 -7.03 24.25
N LEU A 137 1.21 -8.26 23.73
CA LEU A 137 1.77 -9.44 24.39
C LEU A 137 3.29 -9.34 24.55
N GLN A 138 4.02 -8.94 23.50
CA GLN A 138 5.47 -8.74 23.57
C GLN A 138 5.85 -7.67 24.58
N THR A 139 5.09 -6.57 24.66
CA THR A 139 5.36 -5.50 25.63
C THR A 139 5.13 -5.96 27.07
N ALA A 140 4.06 -6.73 27.31
CA ALA A 140 3.79 -7.34 28.61
C ALA A 140 4.89 -8.33 29.01
N ILE A 141 5.33 -9.19 28.08
CA ILE A 141 6.43 -10.14 28.29
C ILE A 141 7.73 -9.40 28.60
N ASN A 142 8.07 -8.36 27.84
CA ASN A 142 9.30 -7.56 28.06
C ASN A 142 9.29 -6.84 29.42
N THR A 143 8.11 -6.40 29.89
CA THR A 143 7.95 -5.76 31.21
C THR A 143 8.13 -6.78 32.35
N ILE A 144 7.69 -8.02 32.15
CA ILE A 144 7.92 -9.13 33.09
C ILE A 144 9.39 -9.57 33.06
N GLN A 145 10.03 -9.60 31.89
CA GLN A 145 11.47 -9.90 31.73
C GLN A 145 12.36 -8.88 32.44
N ALA A 146 11.95 -7.61 32.55
CA ALA A 146 12.69 -6.60 33.28
C ALA A 146 12.85 -6.93 34.78
N ASN A 147 12.03 -7.83 35.33
CA ASN A 147 12.06 -8.22 36.75
C ASN A 147 12.62 -9.63 37.02
N LEU A 148 12.91 -10.43 35.99
CA LEU A 148 13.43 -11.81 36.13
C LEU A 148 14.47 -12.12 35.02
N PRO A 149 15.77 -12.23 35.35
CA PRO A 149 16.81 -12.56 34.36
C PRO A 149 16.79 -14.06 34.04
N GLY A 150 16.01 -14.44 33.02
CA GLY A 150 15.95 -15.80 32.46
C GLY A 150 16.30 -15.82 30.97
N GLY A 151 17.06 -16.83 30.55
CA GLY A 151 17.75 -16.90 29.26
C GLY A 151 16.92 -16.56 28.01
N ILE A 152 17.46 -15.65 27.20
CA ILE A 152 16.90 -15.06 25.96
C ILE A 152 16.31 -16.10 24.99
N TRP A 153 16.86 -17.32 24.95
CA TRP A 153 16.45 -18.39 24.04
C TRP A 153 15.07 -19.01 24.35
N ILE A 154 14.71 -19.15 25.63
CA ILE A 154 13.43 -19.74 26.04
C ILE A 154 12.27 -18.80 25.67
N TRP A 155 12.51 -17.50 25.75
CA TRP A 155 11.50 -16.47 25.44
C TRP A 155 11.24 -16.30 23.94
N GLN A 156 12.25 -16.46 23.08
CA GLN A 156 12.05 -16.44 21.63
C GLN A 156 11.18 -17.61 21.17
N ILE A 157 11.40 -18.80 21.73
CA ILE A 157 10.59 -19.98 21.41
C ILE A 157 9.16 -19.79 21.89
N ALA A 158 8.96 -19.29 23.11
CA ALA A 158 7.63 -19.01 23.65
C ALA A 158 6.85 -17.97 22.81
N ASN A 159 7.51 -16.89 22.38
CA ASN A 159 6.90 -15.86 21.54
C ASN A 159 6.56 -16.40 20.14
N PHE A 160 7.45 -17.20 19.54
CA PHE A 160 7.20 -17.83 18.26
C PHE A 160 6.00 -18.78 18.31
N VAL A 161 5.94 -19.65 19.33
CA VAL A 161 4.83 -20.59 19.54
C VAL A 161 3.53 -19.85 19.84
N GLY A 162 3.57 -18.81 20.67
CA GLY A 162 2.40 -17.99 20.99
C GLY A 162 1.84 -17.27 19.76
N ALA A 163 2.70 -16.62 18.96
CA ALA A 163 2.29 -15.96 17.72
C ALA A 163 1.69 -16.97 16.72
N TRP A 164 2.26 -18.17 16.64
CA TRP A 164 1.79 -19.23 15.76
C TRP A 164 0.40 -19.76 16.17
N ILE A 165 0.16 -19.97 17.47
CA ILE A 165 -1.15 -20.40 18.00
C ILE A 165 -2.21 -19.34 17.77
N VAL A 166 -1.92 -18.07 18.09
CA VAL A 166 -2.87 -16.97 17.90
C VAL A 166 -3.24 -16.83 16.44
N SER A 167 -2.25 -16.84 15.53
CA SER A 167 -2.50 -16.78 14.08
C SER A 167 -3.36 -17.96 13.62
N THR A 168 -3.12 -19.17 14.11
CA THR A 168 -3.89 -20.35 13.71
C THR A 168 -5.34 -20.25 14.18
N LEU A 169 -5.59 -19.81 15.42
CA LEU A 169 -6.95 -19.64 15.95
C LEU A 169 -7.74 -18.50 15.32
N LEU A 170 -7.07 -17.45 14.84
CA LEU A 170 -7.72 -16.29 14.22
C LEU A 170 -8.09 -16.54 12.76
N PHE A 171 -7.39 -17.45 12.08
CA PHE A 171 -7.54 -17.71 10.65
C PHE A 171 -8.07 -19.12 10.30
N ALA A 172 -8.27 -20.00 11.29
CA ALA A 172 -8.97 -21.28 11.13
C ALA A 172 -10.49 -21.10 11.23
#